data_AF-A0A7G9LNP2-F1
#
_entry.id   AF-A0A7G9LNP2-F1
#
_cell.length_a   1.000
_cell.length_b   1.000
_cell.length_c   1.000
_cell.angle_alpha   90.00
_cell.angle_beta   90.00
_cell.angle_gamma   90.00
#
_symmetry.space_group_name_H-M   'P 1'
#
loop_
_entity.id
_entity.type
_entity.pdbx_description
1 polymer ?
#
loop_
_entity_poly.entity_id
_entity_poly.type
_entity_poly.pdbx_seq_one_letter_code
_entity_poly.pdbx_strand_id
1 'polypeptide(L)'
;MGGYLPYDEISWLNKKELEQYNTLIDDFDKSRFVDKCLKNKIIQSKVLLMSSLPPWVPDNIKRIIQKACHKDPSKRFTTASEFKAKLHQIKPKVFDWSLVDGIPTLVKNGTTFKIMNENGICKVKKKRTSNWRYDYSFTGDLKTIIEAINNV
;
A
#
# COMPACT_ATOMS: atom_id res chain seq x y z
N MET A 1 4.68 -0.69 -4.47
CA MET A 1 3.73 -0.23 -3.44
C MET A 1 3.52 -1.39 -2.49
N GLY A 2 3.91 -1.28 -1.22
CA GLY A 2 3.94 -2.42 -0.28
C GLY A 2 2.59 -2.90 0.25
N GLY A 3 1.54 -2.86 -0.58
CA GLY A 3 0.21 -3.39 -0.25
C GLY A 3 0.02 -4.82 -0.77
N TYR A 4 -0.99 -5.52 -0.24
CA TYR A 4 -1.32 -6.88 -0.66
C TYR A 4 -2.10 -6.88 -1.97
N LEU A 5 -1.36 -7.00 -3.07
CA LEU A 5 -1.85 -7.12 -4.46
C LEU A 5 -1.07 -8.24 -5.15
N PRO A 6 -1.36 -9.52 -4.82
CA PRO A 6 -0.66 -10.65 -5.40
C PRO A 6 -0.94 -10.75 -6.91
N TYR A 7 0.09 -11.17 -7.65
CA TYR A 7 0.02 -11.37 -9.10
C TYR A 7 -0.53 -12.74 -9.48
N ASP A 8 -0.40 -13.72 -8.59
CA ASP A 8 -0.94 -15.06 -8.78
C ASP A 8 -2.40 -15.13 -8.32
N GLU A 9 -3.18 -15.92 -9.05
CA GLU A 9 -4.62 -16.01 -8.84
C GLU A 9 -4.98 -16.81 -7.58
N ILE A 10 -4.09 -17.73 -7.17
CA ILE A 10 -4.26 -18.64 -6.04
C ILE A 10 -4.17 -17.88 -4.71
N SER A 11 -3.28 -16.88 -4.61
CA SER A 11 -3.16 -16.02 -3.43
C SER A 11 -4.44 -15.25 -3.10
N TRP A 12 -5.36 -15.11 -4.05
CA TRP A 12 -6.65 -14.48 -3.77
C TRP A 12 -7.61 -15.42 -3.03
N LEU A 13 -7.40 -16.74 -3.05
CA LEU A 13 -8.27 -17.72 -2.43
C LEU A 13 -8.12 -17.74 -0.91
N ASN A 14 -9.23 -17.92 -0.19
CA ASN A 14 -9.22 -18.21 1.23
C ASN A 14 -8.90 -19.70 1.47
N LYS A 15 -8.62 -20.09 2.72
CA LYS A 15 -8.26 -21.49 3.06
C LYS A 15 -9.25 -22.53 2.54
N LYS A 16 -10.57 -22.27 2.67
CA LYS A 16 -11.62 -23.20 2.20
C LYS A 16 -11.72 -23.25 0.68
N GLU A 17 -11.56 -22.09 0.01
CA GLU A 17 -11.52 -21.99 -1.45
C GLU A 17 -10.29 -22.74 -2.00
N LEU A 18 -9.15 -22.65 -1.32
CA LEU A 18 -7.92 -23.35 -1.69
C LEU A 18 -8.06 -24.89 -1.55
N GLU A 19 -8.70 -25.36 -0.47
CA GLU A 19 -9.02 -26.78 -0.30
C GLU A 19 -9.89 -27.28 -1.46
N GLN A 20 -10.94 -26.54 -1.82
CA GLN A 20 -11.80 -26.89 -2.95
C GLN A 20 -11.05 -26.84 -4.29
N TYR A 21 -10.18 -25.85 -4.49
CA TYR A 21 -9.33 -25.77 -5.68
C TYR A 21 -8.42 -27.00 -5.83
N ASN A 22 -7.83 -27.48 -4.72
CA ASN A 22 -6.93 -28.64 -4.74
C ASN A 22 -7.65 -29.96 -5.01
N THR A 23 -8.96 -30.04 -4.77
CA THR A 23 -9.77 -31.22 -5.13
C THR A 23 -10.15 -31.29 -6.60
N LEU A 24 -10.05 -30.18 -7.33
CA LEU A 24 -10.32 -30.15 -8.77
C LEU A 24 -9.13 -30.77 -9.51
N ILE A 25 -9.42 -31.68 -10.43
CA ILE A 25 -8.39 -32.38 -11.22
C ILE A 25 -8.12 -31.62 -12.51
N ASP A 26 -9.19 -31.21 -13.18
CA ASP A 26 -9.16 -30.53 -14.48
C ASP A 26 -8.77 -29.05 -14.37
N ASP A 27 -7.94 -28.60 -15.30
CA ASP A 27 -7.39 -27.24 -15.30
C ASP A 27 -8.43 -26.19 -15.73
N PHE A 28 -9.39 -26.58 -16.58
CA PHE A 28 -10.49 -25.69 -16.95
C PHE A 28 -11.42 -25.43 -15.75
N ASP A 29 -11.79 -26.47 -15.02
CA ASP A 29 -12.59 -26.31 -13.79
C ASP A 29 -11.87 -25.48 -12.72
N LYS A 30 -10.56 -25.66 -12.56
CA LYS A 30 -9.72 -24.82 -11.68
C LYS A 30 -9.79 -23.35 -12.06
N SER A 31 -9.54 -23.02 -13.33
CA SER A 31 -9.57 -21.64 -13.83
C SER A 31 -10.96 -21.02 -13.63
N ARG A 32 -12.02 -21.75 -13.99
CA ARG A 32 -13.40 -21.29 -13.81
C ARG A 32 -13.76 -21.04 -12.34
N PHE A 33 -13.26 -21.87 -11.43
CA PHE A 33 -13.47 -21.71 -10.00
C PHE A 33 -12.77 -20.47 -9.45
N VAL A 34 -11.52 -20.27 -9.82
CA VAL A 34 -10.72 -19.09 -9.45
C VAL A 34 -11.39 -17.81 -9.94
N ASP A 35 -11.80 -17.76 -11.20
CA ASP A 35 -12.54 -16.63 -11.79
C ASP A 35 -13.80 -16.29 -11.01
N LYS A 36 -14.57 -17.32 -10.63
CA LYS A 36 -15.79 -17.15 -9.84
C LYS A 36 -15.48 -16.55 -8.46
N CYS A 37 -14.45 -17.04 -7.78
CA CYS A 37 -14.00 -16.52 -6.48
C CYS A 37 -13.52 -15.06 -6.60
N LEU A 38 -12.71 -14.76 -7.61
CA LEU A 38 -12.20 -13.41 -7.86
C LEU A 38 -13.35 -12.44 -8.17
N LYS A 39 -14.28 -12.83 -9.06
CA LYS A 39 -15.49 -12.07 -9.39
C LYS A 39 -16.30 -11.75 -8.14
N ASN A 40 -16.50 -12.72 -7.25
CA ASN A 40 -17.21 -12.50 -5.99
C ASN A 40 -16.48 -11.48 -5.10
N LYS A 41 -15.14 -11.55 -4.99
CA LYS A 41 -14.35 -10.57 -4.23
C LYS A 41 -14.43 -9.17 -4.83
N ILE A 42 -14.42 -9.04 -6.17
CA ILE A 42 -14.58 -7.77 -6.89
C ILE A 42 -15.95 -7.16 -6.57
N ILE A 43 -17.03 -7.95 -6.71
CA ILE A 43 -18.40 -7.48 -6.43
C ILE A 43 -18.53 -7.01 -4.98
N GLN A 44 -17.90 -7.73 -4.03
CA GLN A 44 -17.88 -7.37 -2.62
C GLN A 44 -16.92 -6.22 -2.27
N SER A 45 -16.19 -5.66 -3.25
CA SER A 45 -15.15 -4.63 -3.04
C SER A 45 -14.02 -5.07 -2.08
N LYS A 46 -13.77 -6.38 -1.97
CA LYS A 46 -12.76 -6.97 -1.07
C LYS A 46 -11.38 -7.11 -1.69
N VAL A 47 -11.23 -6.80 -2.98
CA VAL A 47 -9.93 -6.80 -3.67
C VAL A 47 -9.01 -5.69 -3.16
N LEU A 48 -9.60 -4.55 -2.79
CA LEU A 48 -8.88 -3.38 -2.33
C LEU A 48 -8.68 -3.42 -0.81
N LEU A 49 -7.68 -4.16 -0.35
CA LEU A 49 -7.30 -4.23 1.06
C LEU A 49 -6.52 -2.97 1.45
N MET A 50 -7.21 -1.85 1.66
CA MET A 50 -6.59 -0.56 2.02
C MET A 50 -5.80 -0.62 3.33
N SER A 51 -6.17 -1.52 4.25
CA SER A 51 -5.43 -1.79 5.49
C SER A 51 -4.08 -2.46 5.26
N SER A 52 -3.88 -3.11 4.12
CA SER A 52 -2.59 -3.69 3.74
C SER A 52 -1.60 -2.64 3.25
N LEU A 53 -2.08 -1.43 2.89
CA LEU A 53 -1.19 -0.38 2.43
C LEU A 53 -0.32 0.11 3.58
N PRO A 54 0.97 0.39 3.32
CA PRO A 54 1.86 0.87 4.35
C PRO A 54 1.40 2.18 5.01
N PRO A 55 1.81 2.45 6.26
CA PRO A 55 1.39 3.64 6.99
C PRO A 55 1.87 4.95 6.38
N TRP A 56 2.91 4.92 5.53
CA TRP A 56 3.39 6.10 4.79
C TRP A 56 2.52 6.47 3.59
N VAL A 57 1.55 5.64 3.21
CA VAL A 57 0.58 6.00 2.16
C VAL A 57 -0.46 6.94 2.78
N PRO A 58 -0.53 8.21 2.37
CA PRO A 58 -1.43 9.16 3.01
C PRO A 58 -2.90 8.88 2.68
N ASP A 59 -3.82 9.28 3.56
CA ASP A 59 -5.24 8.96 3.42
C ASP A 59 -5.90 9.63 2.21
N ASN A 60 -5.37 10.75 1.71
CA ASN A 60 -5.85 11.38 0.48
C ASN A 60 -5.60 10.51 -0.76
N ILE A 61 -4.46 9.82 -0.86
CA ILE A 61 -4.16 8.82 -1.91
C ILE A 61 -5.14 7.66 -1.78
N LYS A 62 -5.33 7.12 -0.56
CA LYS A 62 -6.26 6.01 -0.33
C LYS A 62 -7.68 6.36 -0.77
N ARG A 63 -8.17 7.56 -0.45
CA ARG A 63 -9.48 8.06 -0.90
C ARG A 63 -9.58 8.16 -2.43
N ILE A 64 -8.52 8.59 -3.11
CA ILE A 64 -8.48 8.65 -4.57
C ILE A 64 -8.54 7.24 -5.17
N ILE A 65 -7.78 6.28 -4.64
CA ILE A 65 -7.83 4.88 -5.09
C ILE A 65 -9.23 4.30 -4.87
N GLN A 66 -9.82 4.51 -3.69
CA GLN A 66 -11.18 4.07 -3.37
C GLN A 66 -12.23 4.66 -4.32
N LYS A 67 -12.12 5.96 -4.65
CA LYS A 67 -13.02 6.61 -5.62
C LYS A 67 -12.83 6.00 -7.02
N ALA A 68 -11.59 5.85 -7.49
CA ALA A 68 -11.30 5.31 -8.82
C ALA A 68 -11.86 3.90 -9.01
N CYS A 69 -11.78 3.07 -7.97
CA CYS A 69 -12.20 1.67 -8.02
C CYS A 69 -13.55 1.41 -7.32
N HIS A 70 -14.38 2.44 -7.15
CA HIS A 70 -15.65 2.29 -6.46
C HIS A 70 -16.59 1.31 -7.19
N LYS A 71 -17.34 0.46 -6.46
CA LYS A 71 -18.24 -0.55 -7.08
C LYS A 71 -19.26 0.06 -8.05
N ASP A 72 -19.86 1.17 -7.62
CA ASP A 72 -20.81 1.97 -8.39
C ASP A 72 -20.05 2.88 -9.36
N PRO A 73 -20.23 2.74 -10.69
CA PRO A 73 -19.56 3.55 -11.70
C PRO A 73 -19.84 5.05 -11.56
N SER A 74 -21.03 5.44 -11.10
CA SER A 74 -21.42 6.85 -10.96
C SER A 74 -20.61 7.60 -9.91
N LYS A 75 -20.05 6.86 -8.94
CA LYS A 75 -19.20 7.39 -7.86
C LYS A 75 -17.72 7.43 -8.25
N ARG A 76 -17.33 6.86 -9.39
CA ARG A 76 -15.95 6.92 -9.89
C ARG A 76 -15.60 8.30 -10.41
N PHE A 77 -14.34 8.48 -10.81
CA PHE A 77 -13.99 9.64 -11.63
C PHE A 77 -14.69 9.52 -12.98
N THR A 78 -15.23 10.64 -13.46
CA THR A 78 -16.01 10.69 -14.71
C THR A 78 -15.12 10.37 -15.90
N THR A 79 -13.86 10.81 -15.85
CA THR A 79 -12.87 10.60 -16.91
C THR A 79 -11.50 10.25 -16.32
N ALA A 80 -10.67 9.60 -17.14
CA ALA A 80 -9.27 9.36 -16.79
C ALA A 80 -8.50 10.67 -16.57
N SER A 81 -8.87 11.75 -17.28
CA SER A 81 -8.28 13.08 -17.11
C SER A 81 -8.59 13.68 -15.74
N GLU A 82 -9.83 13.53 -15.25
CA GLU A 82 -10.21 13.97 -13.89
C GLU A 82 -9.38 13.24 -12.84
N PHE A 83 -9.24 11.91 -12.98
CA PHE A 83 -8.41 11.10 -12.10
C PHE A 83 -6.94 11.55 -12.13
N LYS A 84 -6.36 11.73 -13.33
CA LYS A 84 -4.98 12.21 -13.51
C LYS A 84 -4.79 13.59 -12.86
N ALA A 85 -5.72 14.52 -13.07
CA ALA A 85 -5.66 15.85 -12.48
C ALA A 85 -5.65 15.79 -10.95
N LYS A 86 -6.48 14.91 -10.36
CA LYS A 86 -6.50 14.70 -8.90
C LYS A 86 -5.18 14.13 -8.37
N LEU A 87 -4.55 13.20 -9.07
CA LEU A 87 -3.23 12.70 -8.72
C LEU A 87 -2.16 13.81 -8.79
N HIS A 88 -2.18 14.63 -9.83
CA HIS A 88 -1.25 15.76 -9.94
C HIS A 88 -1.44 16.79 -8.83
N GLN A 89 -2.69 17.06 -8.43
CA GLN A 89 -3.01 17.99 -7.35
C GLN A 89 -2.41 17.58 -6.00
N ILE A 90 -2.35 16.28 -5.71
CA ILE A 90 -1.83 15.77 -4.44
C ILE A 90 -0.32 15.49 -4.47
N LYS A 91 0.28 15.31 -5.67
CA LYS A 91 1.68 14.92 -5.83
C LYS A 91 2.66 15.76 -5.00
N PRO A 92 2.53 17.10 -4.90
CA PRO A 92 3.44 17.92 -4.07
C PRO A 92 3.37 17.63 -2.57
N LYS A 93 2.28 17.01 -2.10
CA LYS A 93 2.01 16.70 -0.68
C LYS A 93 2.32 15.25 -0.32
N VAL A 94 2.76 14.45 -1.29
CA VAL A 94 3.03 13.02 -1.11
C VAL A 94 4.53 12.82 -1.17
N PHE A 95 5.08 12.31 -0.07
CA PHE A 95 6.49 11.98 0.03
C PHE A 95 6.75 10.59 -0.52
N ASP A 96 7.84 10.45 -1.27
CA ASP A 96 8.21 9.20 -1.94
C ASP A 96 8.94 8.24 -0.98
N TRP A 97 8.16 7.69 -0.05
CA TRP A 97 8.61 6.65 0.85
C TRP A 97 8.82 5.33 0.10
N SER A 98 10.00 4.76 0.25
CA SER A 98 10.40 3.50 -0.37
C SER A 98 10.83 2.47 0.68
N LEU A 99 10.77 1.20 0.32
CA LEU A 99 11.34 0.12 1.12
C LEU A 99 12.71 -0.24 0.53
N VAL A 100 13.77 0.08 1.27
CA VAL A 100 15.15 -0.29 0.90
C VAL A 100 15.59 -1.35 1.90
N ASP A 101 15.85 -2.57 1.43
CA ASP A 101 16.19 -3.73 2.28
C ASP A 101 15.12 -4.02 3.36
N GLY A 102 13.84 -3.80 3.03
CA GLY A 102 12.73 -3.94 3.97
C GLY A 102 12.57 -2.78 4.98
N ILE A 103 13.40 -1.74 4.87
CA ILE A 103 13.41 -0.59 5.78
C ILE A 103 12.73 0.62 5.11
N PRO A 104 11.69 1.22 5.74
CA PRO A 104 11.08 2.46 5.27
C PRO A 104 12.12 3.58 5.20
N THR A 105 12.35 4.09 3.99
CA THR A 105 13.36 5.08 3.67
C THR A 105 12.73 6.23 2.89
N LEU A 106 13.02 7.47 3.31
CA LEU A 106 12.61 8.69 2.64
C LEU A 106 13.82 9.53 2.28
N VAL A 107 13.87 10.06 1.06
CA VAL A 107 14.82 11.12 0.68
C VAL A 107 14.05 12.42 0.53
N LYS A 108 14.35 13.41 1.37
CA LYS A 108 13.71 14.73 1.37
C LYS A 108 14.76 15.82 1.48
N ASN A 109 14.79 16.75 0.52
CA ASN A 109 15.68 17.91 0.51
C ASN A 109 17.17 17.56 0.75
N GLY A 110 17.66 16.46 0.15
CA GLY A 110 19.04 15.98 0.34
C GLY A 110 19.32 15.29 1.68
N THR A 111 18.29 15.13 2.53
CA THR A 111 18.36 14.34 3.77
C THR A 111 17.64 13.02 3.58
N THR A 112 18.32 11.92 3.90
CA THR A 112 17.73 10.59 3.92
C THR A 112 17.34 10.20 5.34
N PHE A 113 16.11 9.77 5.51
CA PHE A 113 15.56 9.23 6.75
C PHE A 113 15.34 7.72 6.59
N LYS A 114 15.70 6.93 7.59
CA LYS A 114 15.39 5.50 7.69
C LYS A 114 14.72 5.22 9.03
N ILE A 115 13.62 4.50 9.01
CA ILE A 115 12.91 4.08 10.22
C ILE A 115 13.24 2.62 10.49
N MET A 116 14.00 2.36 11.55
CA MET A 116 14.34 1.00 11.96
C MET A 116 13.47 0.59 13.14
N ASN A 117 12.97 -0.65 13.12
CA ASN A 117 12.31 -1.24 14.26
C ASN A 117 13.34 -2.07 15.03
N GLU A 118 13.73 -1.58 16.21
CA GLU A 118 14.65 -2.28 17.12
C GLU A 118 13.87 -2.63 18.39
N ASN A 119 13.66 -3.93 18.66
CA ASN A 119 12.95 -4.44 19.84
C ASN A 119 11.52 -3.87 20.03
N GLY A 120 10.80 -3.66 18.93
CA GLY A 120 9.43 -3.09 18.97
C GLY A 120 9.40 -1.57 19.07
N ILE A 121 10.56 -0.91 19.16
CA ILE A 121 10.67 0.55 19.22
C ILE A 121 11.12 1.05 17.85
N CYS A 122 10.34 1.97 17.27
CA CYS A 122 10.70 2.63 16.03
C CYS A 122 11.75 3.73 16.32
N LYS A 123 12.93 3.61 15.71
CA LYS A 123 14.02 4.59 15.79
C LYS A 123 14.31 5.18 14.43
N VAL A 124 14.60 6.47 14.38
CA VAL A 124 14.91 7.18 13.13
C VAL A 124 16.42 7.37 13.01
N LYS A 125 16.98 7.01 11.86
CA LYS A 125 18.32 7.43 11.44
C LYS A 125 18.20 8.45 10.33
N LYS A 126 18.94 9.55 10.44
CA LYS A 126 19.05 10.57 9.39
C LYS A 126 20.47 10.63 8.83
N LYS A 127 20.58 10.97 7.55
CA LYS A 127 21.84 11.20 6.84
C LYS A 127 21.68 12.38 5.90
N ARG A 128 22.52 13.40 6.02
CA ARG A 128 22.58 14.56 5.09
C ARG A 128 23.81 14.55 4.20
N THR A 129 24.91 13.95 4.67
CA THR A 129 26.17 13.82 3.92
C THR A 129 26.55 12.35 3.81
N SER A 130 27.40 11.85 4.70
CA SER A 130 28.03 10.53 4.62
C SER A 130 27.62 9.60 5.76
N ASN A 131 27.54 10.12 7.00
CA ASN A 131 27.31 9.30 8.19
C ASN A 131 25.84 9.29 8.63
N TRP A 132 25.37 8.10 8.99
CA TRP A 132 24.08 7.91 9.65
C TRP A 132 24.17 8.34 11.10
N ARG A 133 23.19 9.12 11.57
CA ARG A 133 23.05 9.49 12.98
C ARG A 133 21.65 9.17 13.44
N TYR A 134 21.51 8.67 14.67
CA TYR A 134 20.21 8.55 15.29
C TYR A 134 19.62 9.94 15.53
N ASP A 135 18.32 10.06 15.26
CA ASP A 135 17.55 11.24 15.59
C ASP A 135 16.47 10.86 16.61
N TYR A 136 16.68 11.28 17.84
CA TYR A 136 15.80 10.99 18.97
C TYR A 136 14.64 11.99 19.10
N SER A 137 14.55 12.98 18.21
CA SER A 137 13.42 13.93 18.20
C SER A 137 12.10 13.29 17.76
N PHE A 138 12.17 12.16 17.04
CA PHE A 138 11.01 11.39 16.62
C PHE A 138 10.73 10.26 17.61
N THR A 139 9.59 10.33 18.29
CA THR A 139 9.13 9.30 19.23
C THR A 139 7.68 8.93 18.92
N GLY A 140 7.32 7.67 19.14
CA GLY A 140 5.97 7.16 18.90
C GLY A 140 5.94 5.90 18.05
N ASP A 141 4.74 5.58 17.55
CA ASP A 141 4.55 4.49 16.61
C ASP A 141 5.00 4.88 15.19
N LEU A 142 5.08 3.90 14.30
CA LEU A 142 5.55 4.09 12.93
C LEU A 142 4.76 5.18 12.20
N LYS A 143 3.44 5.26 12.41
CA LYS A 143 2.58 6.26 11.78
C LYS A 143 2.92 7.68 12.27
N THR A 144 3.01 7.88 13.58
CA THR A 144 3.35 9.20 14.16
C THR A 144 4.72 9.67 13.71
N ILE A 145 5.71 8.76 13.65
CA ILE A 145 7.05 9.08 13.18
C ILE A 145 7.05 9.52 11.71
N ILE A 146 6.31 8.82 10.84
CA ILE A 146 6.20 9.20 9.42
C ILE A 146 5.55 10.57 9.27
N GLU A 147 4.47 10.83 10.01
CA GLU A 147 3.80 12.14 10.00
C GLU A 147 4.72 13.26 10.48
N ALA A 148 5.49 13.01 11.55
CA ALA A 148 6.48 13.96 12.05
C ALA A 148 7.58 14.25 11.02
N ILE A 149 8.15 13.22 10.38
CA ILE A 149 9.17 13.38 9.33
C ILE A 149 8.60 14.14 8.12
N ASN A 150 7.35 13.89 7.76
CA ASN A 150 6.69 14.57 6.65
C ASN A 150 6.52 16.08 6.92
N ASN A 151 6.42 16.50 8.19
CA ASN A 151 6.27 17.90 8.61
C ASN A 151 7.59 18.67 8.82
N VAL A 152 8.75 17.98 8.83
CA VAL A 152 10.10 18.58 8.97
C VAL A 152 10.66 19.04 7.63
#